data_AF-U6DEH3-F1
#
_entry.id   AF-U6DEH3-F1
#
_cell.length_a   1.000
_cell.length_b   1.000
_cell.length_c   1.000
_cell.angle_alpha   90.00
_cell.angle_beta   90.00
_cell.angle_gamma   90.00
#
_symmetry.space_group_name_H-M   'P 1'
#
loop_
_entity.id
_entity.type
_entity.pdbx_description
1 polymer ?
#
loop_
_entity_poly.entity_id
_entity_poly.type
_entity_poly.pdbx_seq_one_letter_code
_entity_poly.pdbx_strand_id
1 'polypeptide(L)'
;RSQEPLSCSFTHRPCSQPRLEGQEFCIKHILEDKNAPFKQCSYISTKNGKRCPSAAPKPEKKDGVSFCAEHARRNALALHAQMKKTNPGPVGETLLCQLSSYAKTELGSQTPESSRSEASRILDEDSWSDGEQEPITVDQTWRGDPDSEADSIDSDQEDPLKHAGVYTAEEVALIMREKLIRLQSLYIDQFKRLQHLLKEKKRRYLHNRKVEHEALGSSLLTGPEGLLAKERENLKRLKCLRRYRQRYGVEALLHRQLKERRMLATDGAAQQAHTTRSSQRCLAFVDDVRCSNQSLPMTRHCLT
;
A
#
# COMPACT_ATOMS: atom_id res chain seq x y z
N ARG A 1 -21.78 31.53 -45.22
CA ARG A 1 -23.16 31.98 -44.93
C ARG A 1 -23.74 31.01 -43.90
N SER A 2 -23.79 31.42 -42.64
CA SER A 2 -24.51 30.70 -41.58
C SER A 2 -26.01 30.75 -41.91
N GLN A 3 -26.60 29.60 -42.23
CA GLN A 3 -28.04 29.51 -42.47
C GLN A 3 -28.76 29.81 -41.16
N GLU A 4 -29.66 30.80 -41.15
CA GLU A 4 -30.54 31.03 -40.02
C GLU A 4 -31.36 29.76 -39.75
N PRO A 5 -31.46 29.30 -38.49
CA PRO A 5 -32.18 28.07 -38.19
C PRO A 5 -33.66 28.26 -38.51
N LEU A 6 -34.13 27.59 -39.55
CA LEU A 6 -35.54 27.54 -39.93
C LEU A 6 -36.38 27.04 -38.74
N SER A 7 -37.51 27.70 -38.48
CA SER A 7 -38.43 27.35 -37.40
C SER A 7 -39.29 26.14 -37.77
N CYS A 8 -39.65 25.33 -36.77
CA CYS A 8 -40.48 24.12 -36.90
C CYS A 8 -41.78 24.34 -37.72
N SER A 9 -42.03 23.47 -38.70
CA SER A 9 -43.21 23.48 -39.59
C SER A 9 -44.49 22.94 -38.95
N PHE A 10 -44.68 23.10 -37.63
CA PHE A 10 -45.86 22.56 -36.96
C PHE A 10 -47.11 23.40 -37.29
N THR A 11 -48.14 22.76 -37.84
CA THR A 11 -49.32 23.44 -38.42
C THR A 11 -50.44 23.70 -37.42
N HIS A 12 -50.56 22.89 -36.37
CA HIS A 12 -51.62 23.07 -35.36
C HIS A 12 -51.36 24.25 -34.42
N ARG A 13 -50.09 24.61 -34.19
CA ARG A 13 -49.71 25.78 -33.39
C ARG A 13 -48.33 26.30 -33.85
N PRO A 14 -48.12 27.62 -34.01
CA PRO A 14 -46.81 28.14 -34.38
C PRO A 14 -45.76 27.74 -33.34
N CYS A 15 -44.68 27.10 -33.81
CA CYS A 15 -43.56 26.64 -33.00
C CYS A 15 -42.28 27.35 -33.41
N SER A 16 -41.72 28.19 -32.53
CA SER A 16 -40.48 28.93 -32.77
C SER A 16 -39.20 28.11 -32.53
N GLN A 17 -39.31 26.81 -32.26
CA GLN A 17 -38.15 25.96 -32.03
C GLN A 17 -37.41 25.69 -33.35
N PRO A 18 -36.08 25.61 -33.32
CA PRO A 18 -35.30 25.29 -34.51
C PRO A 18 -35.64 23.89 -35.01
N ARG A 19 -35.70 23.73 -36.33
CA ARG A 19 -35.79 22.43 -37.00
C ARG A 19 -34.56 21.58 -36.70
N LEU A 20 -34.75 20.27 -36.68
CA LEU A 20 -33.62 19.35 -36.69
C LEU A 20 -32.97 19.33 -38.09
N GLU A 21 -31.66 19.10 -38.14
CA GLU A 21 -30.92 19.06 -39.41
C GLU A 21 -31.53 18.01 -40.36
N GLY A 22 -31.93 18.46 -41.56
CA GLY A 22 -32.57 17.60 -42.57
C GLY A 22 -34.02 17.22 -42.29
N GLN A 23 -34.70 17.88 -41.34
CA GLN A 23 -36.09 17.60 -40.95
C GLN A 23 -36.93 18.88 -40.91
N GLU A 24 -38.24 18.76 -41.10
CA GLU A 24 -39.17 19.90 -41.11
C GLU A 24 -39.64 20.30 -39.69
N PHE A 25 -39.34 19.48 -38.68
CA PHE A 25 -39.86 19.63 -37.31
C PHE A 25 -38.74 19.73 -36.27
N CYS A 26 -39.04 20.33 -35.12
CA CYS A 26 -38.16 20.33 -33.96
C CYS A 26 -38.25 19.00 -33.19
N ILE A 27 -37.32 18.75 -32.25
CA ILE A 27 -37.28 17.51 -31.44
C ILE A 27 -38.58 17.18 -30.69
N LYS A 28 -39.45 18.16 -30.42
CA LYS A 28 -40.75 17.96 -29.76
C LYS A 28 -41.84 17.49 -30.73
N HIS A 29 -41.81 17.96 -31.98
CA HIS A 29 -42.82 17.65 -33.00
C HIS A 29 -42.33 16.63 -34.04
N ILE A 30 -41.08 16.19 -33.94
CA ILE A 30 -40.47 15.21 -34.88
C ILE A 30 -41.22 13.87 -34.95
N LEU A 31 -42.05 13.54 -33.96
CA LEU A 31 -42.88 12.33 -33.97
C LEU A 31 -44.11 12.43 -34.89
N GLU A 32 -44.44 13.63 -35.38
CA GLU A 32 -45.50 13.84 -36.36
C GLU A 32 -45.06 13.50 -37.78
N ASP A 33 -43.75 13.58 -38.04
CA ASP A 33 -43.16 13.14 -39.29
C ASP A 33 -42.96 11.63 -39.29
N LYS A 34 -43.73 10.94 -40.15
CA LYS A 34 -43.64 9.49 -40.31
C LYS A 34 -42.36 9.03 -41.00
N ASN A 35 -41.68 9.92 -41.72
CA ASN A 35 -40.45 9.64 -42.45
C ASN A 35 -39.20 9.98 -41.62
N ALA A 36 -39.35 10.67 -40.49
CA ALA A 36 -38.24 11.00 -39.63
C ALA A 36 -37.63 9.75 -38.96
N PRO A 37 -36.30 9.68 -38.77
CA PRO A 37 -35.61 8.57 -38.11
C PRO A 37 -35.77 8.63 -36.58
N PHE A 38 -36.98 8.93 -36.10
CA PHE A 38 -37.32 9.02 -34.68
C PHE A 38 -38.55 8.18 -34.35
N LYS A 39 -38.55 7.57 -33.16
CA LYS A 39 -39.70 6.86 -32.60
C LYS A 39 -39.93 7.27 -31.15
N GLN A 40 -41.12 7.05 -30.61
CA GLN A 40 -41.40 7.37 -29.20
C GLN A 40 -40.46 6.58 -28.28
N CYS A 41 -39.89 7.27 -27.28
CA CYS A 41 -38.99 6.68 -26.30
C CYS A 41 -39.60 5.43 -25.63
N SER A 42 -38.84 4.34 -25.56
CA SER A 42 -39.29 3.07 -24.99
C SER A 42 -39.33 3.04 -23.45
N TYR A 43 -38.94 4.12 -22.76
CA TYR A 43 -38.97 4.19 -21.29
C TYR A 43 -40.41 4.25 -20.77
N ILE A 44 -40.71 3.41 -19.79
CA ILE A 44 -41.98 3.41 -19.05
C ILE A 44 -41.71 3.97 -17.66
N SER A 45 -42.40 5.04 -17.28
CA SER A 45 -42.20 5.65 -15.97
C SER A 45 -42.79 4.80 -14.86
N THR A 46 -42.01 4.55 -13.82
CA THR A 46 -42.41 3.76 -12.65
C THR A 46 -43.50 4.43 -11.82
N LYS A 47 -43.69 5.74 -11.96
CA LYS A 47 -44.67 6.52 -11.18
C LYS A 47 -46.07 6.50 -11.76
N ASN A 48 -46.20 6.38 -13.07
CA ASN A 48 -47.47 6.54 -13.78
C ASN A 48 -47.73 5.46 -14.85
N GLY A 49 -46.80 4.52 -15.05
CA GLY A 49 -46.93 3.43 -16.02
C GLY A 49 -46.98 3.87 -17.49
N LYS A 50 -46.86 5.17 -17.77
CA LYS A 50 -46.97 5.72 -19.12
C LYS A 50 -45.60 5.74 -19.80
N ARG A 51 -45.62 5.48 -21.12
CA ARG A 51 -44.45 5.61 -21.98
C ARG A 51 -44.05 7.08 -22.10
N CYS A 52 -42.74 7.33 -22.08
CA CYS A 52 -42.20 8.67 -22.25
C CYS A 52 -42.65 9.28 -23.60
N PRO A 53 -43.20 10.51 -23.62
CA PRO A 53 -43.66 11.14 -24.86
C PRO A 53 -42.53 11.66 -25.75
N SER A 54 -41.29 11.68 -25.26
CA SER A 54 -40.15 12.24 -26.00
C SER A 54 -39.71 11.36 -27.17
N ALA A 55 -39.22 12.01 -28.23
CA ALA A 55 -38.61 11.33 -29.37
C ALA A 55 -37.28 10.65 -29.01
N ALA A 56 -37.04 9.48 -29.57
CA ALA A 56 -35.81 8.71 -29.48
C ALA A 56 -35.31 8.38 -30.90
N PRO A 57 -34.01 8.49 -31.18
CA PRO A 57 -33.45 8.13 -32.48
C PRO A 57 -33.74 6.66 -32.81
N LYS A 58 -34.14 6.38 -34.04
CA LYS A 58 -34.41 5.03 -34.51
C LYS A 58 -33.06 4.34 -34.75
N PRO A 59 -32.75 3.24 -34.04
CA PRO A 59 -31.54 2.47 -34.32
C PRO A 59 -31.66 1.82 -35.70
N GLU A 60 -30.56 1.73 -36.46
CA GLU A 60 -30.56 1.07 -37.78
C GLU A 60 -30.97 -0.42 -37.73
N LYS A 61 -30.90 -1.04 -36.55
CA LYS A 61 -31.35 -2.41 -36.30
C LYS A 61 -32.82 -2.43 -35.85
N LYS A 62 -33.64 -3.19 -36.58
CA LYS A 62 -35.11 -3.22 -36.56
C LYS A 62 -35.75 -3.38 -35.16
N ASP A 63 -35.07 -3.99 -34.19
CA ASP A 63 -35.65 -4.34 -32.87
C ASP A 63 -34.93 -3.72 -31.64
N GLY A 64 -34.12 -2.67 -31.84
CA GLY A 64 -33.45 -2.00 -30.72
C GLY A 64 -34.39 -1.16 -29.85
N VAL A 65 -34.32 -1.33 -28.53
CA VAL A 65 -34.94 -0.44 -27.54
C VAL A 65 -34.26 0.94 -27.62
N SER A 66 -35.02 2.00 -27.88
CA SER A 66 -34.47 3.35 -28.05
C SER A 66 -34.95 4.29 -26.96
N PHE A 67 -34.01 5.00 -26.34
CA PHE A 67 -34.30 5.96 -25.28
C PHE A 67 -34.11 7.40 -25.80
N CYS A 68 -34.92 8.35 -25.31
CA CYS A 68 -34.62 9.77 -25.52
C CYS A 68 -33.32 10.14 -24.79
N ALA A 69 -32.70 11.26 -25.14
CA ALA A 69 -31.40 11.67 -24.59
C ALA A 69 -31.35 11.66 -23.04
N GLU A 70 -32.46 11.99 -22.39
CA GLU A 70 -32.57 11.97 -20.93
C GLU A 70 -32.55 10.53 -20.37
N HIS A 71 -33.37 9.64 -20.94
CA HIS A 71 -33.44 8.24 -20.51
C HIS A 71 -32.23 7.41 -20.95
N ALA A 72 -31.57 7.77 -22.05
CA ALA A 72 -30.31 7.19 -22.46
C ALA A 72 -29.20 7.49 -21.44
N ARG A 73 -29.10 8.76 -21.01
CA ARG A 73 -28.15 9.17 -19.95
C ARG A 73 -28.44 8.47 -18.62
N ARG A 74 -29.70 8.41 -18.19
CA ARG A 74 -30.08 7.68 -16.96
C ARG A 74 -29.73 6.20 -17.03
N ASN A 75 -30.01 5.54 -18.16
CA ASN A 75 -29.70 4.13 -18.35
C ASN A 75 -28.19 3.87 -18.32
N ALA A 76 -27.40 4.71 -19.00
CA ALA A 76 -25.93 4.62 -18.95
C ALA A 76 -25.38 4.78 -17.51
N LEU A 77 -25.91 5.73 -16.73
CA LEU A 77 -25.53 5.90 -15.33
C LEU A 77 -25.93 4.69 -14.47
N ALA A 78 -27.10 4.10 -14.72
CA ALA A 78 -27.55 2.89 -14.01
C ALA A 78 -26.65 1.69 -14.32
N LEU A 79 -26.28 1.47 -15.58
CA LEU A 79 -25.34 0.42 -16.00
C LEU A 79 -23.96 0.62 -15.35
N HIS A 80 -23.46 1.86 -15.35
CA HIS A 80 -22.17 2.18 -14.71
C HIS A 80 -22.20 1.99 -13.19
N ALA A 81 -23.33 2.28 -12.53
CA ALA A 81 -23.51 2.02 -11.10
C ALA A 81 -23.56 0.52 -10.77
N GLN A 82 -24.15 -0.30 -11.65
CA GLN A 82 -24.16 -1.76 -11.48
C GLN A 82 -22.75 -2.36 -11.65
N MET A 83 -22.00 -1.91 -12.66
CA MET A 83 -20.59 -2.30 -12.86
C MET A 83 -19.69 -1.97 -11.67
N LYS A 84 -19.98 -0.89 -10.94
CA LYS A 84 -19.27 -0.51 -9.69
C LYS A 84 -19.64 -1.38 -8.49
N LYS A 85 -20.83 -1.99 -8.46
CA LYS A 85 -21.27 -2.86 -7.35
C LYS A 85 -20.77 -4.30 -7.49
N THR A 86 -20.52 -4.77 -8.71
CA THR A 86 -19.97 -6.11 -8.99
C THR A 86 -18.45 -6.17 -8.92
N ASN A 87 -17.78 -5.10 -8.45
CA ASN A 87 -16.33 -5.00 -8.43
C ASN A 87 -15.81 -4.82 -6.98
N PRO A 88 -15.74 -5.90 -6.16
CA PRO A 88 -14.80 -5.90 -5.04
C PRO A 88 -13.41 -5.77 -5.66
N GLY A 89 -12.80 -4.60 -5.49
CA GLY A 89 -11.83 -4.08 -6.45
C GLY A 89 -10.60 -4.97 -6.70
N PRO A 90 -10.25 -5.24 -7.97
CA PRO A 90 -9.04 -5.98 -8.36
C PRO A 90 -7.75 -5.24 -8.01
N VAL A 91 -7.79 -3.98 -7.60
CA VAL A 91 -6.57 -3.18 -7.32
C VAL A 91 -5.69 -3.81 -6.24
N GLY A 92 -6.28 -4.44 -5.21
CA GLY A 92 -5.51 -5.12 -4.16
C GLY A 92 -4.79 -6.34 -4.69
N GLU A 93 -5.51 -7.24 -5.36
CA GLU A 93 -4.96 -8.49 -5.89
C GLU A 93 -4.03 -8.27 -7.10
N THR A 94 -4.31 -7.28 -7.95
CA THR A 94 -3.46 -6.95 -9.10
C THR A 94 -2.12 -6.36 -8.63
N LEU A 95 -2.11 -5.52 -7.58
CA LEU A 95 -0.87 -5.02 -6.97
C LEU A 95 -0.06 -6.15 -6.31
N LEU A 96 -0.73 -7.10 -5.66
CA LEU A 96 -0.08 -8.29 -5.08
C LEU A 96 0.50 -9.21 -6.17
N CYS A 97 -0.25 -9.42 -7.26
CA CYS A 97 0.22 -10.14 -8.44
C CYS A 97 1.44 -9.45 -9.07
N GLN A 98 1.39 -8.12 -9.27
CA GLN A 98 2.50 -7.33 -9.80
C GLN A 98 3.76 -7.42 -8.91
N LEU A 99 3.62 -7.41 -7.59
CA LEU A 99 4.77 -7.62 -6.69
C LEU A 99 5.31 -9.06 -6.75
N SER A 100 4.43 -10.06 -6.87
CA SER A 100 4.85 -11.46 -7.00
C SER A 100 5.52 -11.78 -8.34
N SER A 101 5.18 -11.07 -9.42
CA SER A 101 5.84 -11.22 -10.72
C SER A 101 7.24 -10.60 -10.73
N TYR A 102 7.44 -9.46 -10.06
CA TYR A 102 8.79 -8.91 -9.85
C TYR A 102 9.67 -9.86 -9.04
N ALA A 103 9.14 -10.47 -7.98
CA ALA A 103 9.88 -11.45 -7.18
C ALA A 103 10.21 -12.77 -7.92
N LYS A 104 9.49 -13.11 -9.00
CA LYS A 104 9.73 -14.31 -9.82
C LYS A 104 10.70 -14.09 -10.97
N THR A 105 10.95 -12.84 -11.36
CA THR A 105 11.84 -12.52 -12.48
C THR A 105 13.33 -12.65 -12.06
N GLU A 106 13.61 -12.67 -10.75
CA GLU A 106 14.95 -12.80 -10.15
C GLU A 106 15.48 -14.25 -10.07
N LEU A 107 14.70 -15.27 -10.43
CA LEU A 107 15.20 -16.64 -10.56
C LEU A 107 15.17 -17.04 -12.04
N GLY A 108 16.36 -17.05 -12.63
CA GLY A 108 16.59 -17.08 -14.07
C GLY A 108 15.75 -18.07 -14.87
N SER A 109 15.30 -17.59 -16.02
CA SER A 109 15.04 -18.42 -17.19
C SER A 109 15.64 -17.71 -18.40
N GLN A 110 16.68 -18.32 -18.97
CA GLN A 110 17.25 -17.91 -20.24
C GLN A 110 16.26 -18.25 -21.37
N THR A 111 15.86 -17.22 -22.14
CA THR A 111 15.57 -17.15 -23.62
C THR A 111 14.75 -18.26 -24.32
N PRO A 112 14.07 -18.03 -25.49
CA PRO A 112 14.44 -17.09 -26.56
C PRO A 112 13.33 -16.27 -27.28
N GLU A 113 13.78 -15.16 -27.87
CA GLU A 113 13.34 -14.53 -29.13
C GLU A 113 11.85 -14.12 -29.32
N SER A 114 11.58 -12.81 -29.22
CA SER A 114 10.53 -12.17 -30.01
C SER A 114 10.91 -10.73 -30.38
N SER A 115 11.31 -10.59 -31.64
CA SER A 115 11.62 -9.38 -32.39
C SER A 115 10.81 -8.14 -31.99
N ARG A 116 11.47 -7.13 -31.41
CA ARG A 116 11.05 -5.73 -31.50
C ARG A 116 12.26 -4.83 -31.73
N SER A 117 12.20 -4.11 -32.85
CA SER A 117 13.28 -3.39 -33.54
C SER A 117 13.95 -2.28 -32.73
N GLU A 118 15.26 -2.10 -32.98
CA GLU A 118 16.16 -1.08 -32.40
C GLU A 118 15.74 0.39 -32.63
N ALA A 119 14.72 0.64 -33.46
CA ALA A 119 14.28 1.98 -33.83
C ALA A 119 13.52 2.75 -32.72
N SER A 120 13.24 2.13 -31.56
CA SER A 120 12.51 2.77 -30.47
C SER A 120 13.39 3.36 -29.36
N ARG A 121 14.73 3.32 -29.51
CA ARG A 121 15.69 3.77 -28.49
C ARG A 121 16.20 5.21 -28.67
N ILE A 122 15.72 5.97 -29.67
CA ILE A 122 16.45 7.17 -30.15
C ILE A 122 15.82 8.52 -29.76
N LEU A 123 14.67 8.60 -29.07
CA LEU A 123 14.03 9.92 -28.79
C LEU A 123 13.48 10.12 -27.37
N ASP A 124 14.18 9.68 -26.32
CA ASP A 124 13.89 10.14 -24.95
C ASP A 124 15.20 10.53 -24.24
N GLU A 125 15.88 11.53 -24.81
CA GLU A 125 16.98 12.28 -24.18
C GLU A 125 16.38 13.57 -23.59
N ASP A 126 15.84 13.47 -22.37
CA ASP A 126 15.55 14.60 -21.48
C ASP A 126 15.63 14.13 -20.01
N SER A 127 16.86 13.81 -19.60
CA SER A 127 17.49 14.09 -18.31
C SER A 127 16.58 14.25 -17.07
N TRP A 128 16.28 13.13 -16.42
CA TRP A 128 16.33 13.04 -14.96
C TRP A 128 17.29 11.90 -14.64
N SER A 129 18.51 12.24 -14.23
CA SER A 129 19.49 11.28 -13.73
C SER A 129 18.99 10.70 -12.40
N ASP A 130 18.10 9.71 -12.48
CA ASP A 130 17.82 8.77 -11.41
C ASP A 130 18.78 7.61 -11.64
N GLY A 131 19.98 7.74 -11.06
CA GLY A 131 20.98 6.67 -11.12
C GLY A 131 20.34 5.39 -10.61
N GLU A 132 20.31 4.36 -11.45
CA GLU A 132 19.94 3.01 -11.05
C GLU A 132 20.89 2.56 -9.94
N GLN A 133 20.52 2.85 -8.71
CA GLN A 133 21.15 2.26 -7.55
C GLN A 133 20.58 0.84 -7.48
N GLU A 134 21.35 -0.06 -8.09
CA GLU A 134 21.43 -1.48 -7.79
C GLU A 134 20.89 -1.77 -6.37
N PRO A 135 20.01 -2.76 -6.18
CA PRO A 135 19.41 -3.00 -4.88
C PRO A 135 20.51 -3.17 -3.84
N ILE A 136 20.64 -2.17 -2.95
CA ILE A 136 21.63 -2.12 -1.87
C ILE A 136 21.49 -3.41 -1.06
N THR A 137 22.37 -4.36 -1.34
CA THR A 137 22.54 -5.56 -0.54
C THR A 137 23.16 -5.15 0.79
N VAL A 138 22.99 -5.97 1.83
CA VAL A 138 23.42 -5.64 3.20
C VAL A 138 24.93 -5.37 3.28
N ASP A 139 25.72 -5.85 2.32
CA ASP A 139 27.14 -5.54 2.16
C ASP A 139 27.42 -4.08 1.72
N GLN A 140 26.52 -3.44 0.96
CA GLN A 140 26.74 -2.09 0.42
C GLN A 140 26.44 -0.95 1.41
N THR A 141 25.78 -1.23 2.55
CA THR A 141 25.52 -0.20 3.59
C THR A 141 26.74 0.00 4.51
N TRP A 142 27.70 -0.92 4.47
CA TRP A 142 29.00 -0.72 5.10
C TRP A 142 29.92 0.02 4.12
N ARG A 143 29.81 1.34 4.07
CA ARG A 143 30.95 2.18 3.70
C ARG A 143 31.94 2.14 4.86
N GLY A 144 32.67 1.03 4.94
CA GLY A 144 34.05 1.13 5.39
C GLY A 144 34.72 2.20 4.54
N ASP A 145 35.48 3.06 5.20
CA ASP A 145 36.34 4.01 4.52
C ASP A 145 37.27 3.22 3.57
N PRO A 146 37.26 3.47 2.24
CA PRO A 146 38.10 2.74 1.30
C PRO A 146 39.60 2.98 1.53
N ASP A 147 39.96 3.97 2.36
CA ASP A 147 41.35 4.25 2.76
C ASP A 147 41.67 3.78 4.19
N SER A 148 40.75 3.15 4.90
CA SER A 148 41.06 2.58 6.21
C SER A 148 41.68 1.21 6.02
N GLU A 149 42.95 1.20 5.63
CA GLU A 149 43.91 0.14 5.95
C GLU A 149 43.99 0.03 7.47
N ALA A 150 42.96 -0.57 8.06
CA ALA A 150 43.01 -1.09 9.41
C ALA A 150 43.78 -2.42 9.37
N ASP A 151 45.01 -2.35 8.83
CA ASP A 151 46.07 -3.18 9.35
C ASP A 151 46.14 -2.85 10.82
N SER A 152 45.65 -3.76 11.65
CA SER A 152 46.03 -3.82 13.05
C SER A 152 47.52 -4.15 13.11
N ILE A 153 48.35 -3.18 12.76
CA ILE A 153 49.81 -3.30 12.61
C ILE A 153 50.54 -3.34 13.95
N ASP A 154 49.82 -3.60 15.04
CA ASP A 154 50.35 -3.61 16.41
C ASP A 154 50.35 -5.01 17.05
N SER A 155 49.86 -6.04 16.35
CA SER A 155 49.83 -7.41 16.91
C SER A 155 50.88 -8.38 16.36
N ASP A 156 51.56 -8.05 15.24
CA ASP A 156 52.39 -9.06 14.55
C ASP A 156 53.90 -8.87 14.66
N GLN A 157 54.41 -7.97 15.53
CA GLN A 157 55.86 -7.87 15.76
C GLN A 157 56.32 -7.46 17.16
N GLU A 158 55.62 -7.88 18.20
CA GLU A 158 56.24 -7.99 19.52
C GLU A 158 56.90 -9.37 19.63
N ASP A 159 58.21 -9.47 19.32
CA ASP A 159 59.02 -10.67 19.56
C ASP A 159 58.68 -11.29 20.93
N PRO A 160 58.17 -12.54 20.98
CA PRO A 160 57.74 -13.19 22.22
C PRO A 160 58.82 -13.25 23.30
N LEU A 161 60.11 -13.16 22.93
CA LEU A 161 61.23 -13.19 23.86
C LEU A 161 61.87 -11.82 24.15
N LYS A 162 61.39 -10.71 23.58
CA LYS A 162 62.03 -9.40 23.77
C LYS A 162 62.08 -8.90 25.21
N HIS A 163 61.30 -9.52 26.08
CA HIS A 163 61.27 -9.25 27.51
C HIS A 163 61.60 -10.49 28.37
N ALA A 164 62.10 -11.58 27.76
CA ALA A 164 62.46 -12.80 28.47
C ALA A 164 63.60 -12.50 29.48
N GLY A 165 63.31 -12.71 30.77
CA GLY A 165 64.25 -12.42 31.87
C GLY A 165 64.41 -10.93 32.24
N VAL A 166 63.69 -10.02 31.56
CA VAL A 166 63.73 -8.57 31.85
C VAL A 166 62.70 -8.18 32.90
N TYR A 167 61.50 -8.78 32.84
CA TYR A 167 60.45 -8.53 33.82
C TYR A 167 60.39 -9.64 34.88
N THR A 168 60.28 -9.21 36.12
CA THR A 168 59.84 -10.04 37.23
C THR A 168 58.36 -10.42 37.07
N ALA A 169 57.92 -11.50 37.71
CA ALA A 169 56.52 -11.92 37.68
C ALA A 169 55.55 -10.83 38.21
N GLU A 170 56.03 -9.98 39.12
CA GLU A 170 55.27 -8.87 39.69
C GLU A 170 55.04 -7.75 38.66
N GLU A 171 56.07 -7.38 37.88
CA GLU A 171 55.97 -6.39 36.81
C GLU A 171 55.04 -6.85 35.69
N VAL A 172 55.11 -8.13 35.30
CA VAL A 172 54.18 -8.72 34.31
C VAL A 172 52.73 -8.64 34.79
N ALA A 173 52.49 -8.94 36.08
CA ALA A 173 51.15 -8.86 36.65
C ALA A 173 50.60 -7.42 36.65
N LEU A 174 51.44 -6.43 36.95
CA LEU A 174 51.07 -5.01 36.87
C LEU A 174 50.74 -4.57 35.44
N ILE A 175 51.58 -4.94 34.47
CA ILE A 175 51.36 -4.65 33.04
C ILE A 175 50.04 -5.27 32.56
N MET A 176 49.78 -6.54 32.91
CA MET A 176 48.53 -7.21 32.55
C MET A 176 47.31 -6.53 33.18
N ARG A 177 47.41 -6.13 34.45
CA ARG A 177 46.35 -5.40 35.14
C ARG A 177 46.04 -4.08 34.44
N GLU A 178 47.06 -3.30 34.09
CA GLU A 178 46.89 -2.04 33.38
C GLU A 178 46.29 -2.23 31.97
N LYS A 179 46.77 -3.23 31.23
CA LYS A 179 46.20 -3.61 29.93
C LYS A 179 44.72 -3.98 30.03
N LEU A 180 44.34 -4.75 31.06
CA LEU A 180 42.94 -5.11 31.32
C LEU A 180 42.09 -3.89 31.70
N ILE A 181 42.61 -3.00 32.55
CA ILE A 181 41.91 -1.75 32.92
C ILE A 181 41.70 -0.89 31.67
N ARG A 182 42.73 -0.70 30.84
CA ARG A 182 42.64 0.06 29.59
C ARG A 182 41.63 -0.55 28.63
N LEU A 183 41.64 -1.87 28.47
CA LEU A 183 40.68 -2.59 27.64
C LEU A 183 39.25 -2.40 28.15
N GLN A 184 39.03 -2.52 29.46
CA GLN A 184 37.73 -2.26 30.08
C GLN A 184 37.25 -0.82 29.83
N SER A 185 38.13 0.18 29.98
CA SER A 185 37.80 1.58 29.70
C SER A 185 37.37 1.78 28.23
N LEU A 186 38.11 1.19 27.28
CA LEU A 186 37.77 1.26 25.86
C LEU A 186 36.39 0.63 25.55
N TYR A 187 36.08 -0.53 26.13
CA TYR A 187 34.77 -1.15 25.98
C TYR A 187 33.64 -0.30 26.57
N ILE A 188 33.87 0.30 27.74
CA ILE A 188 32.91 1.21 28.36
C ILE A 188 32.63 2.41 27.44
N ASP A 189 33.66 2.98 26.82
CA ASP A 189 33.51 4.14 25.94
C ASP A 189 32.85 3.77 24.60
N GLN A 190 33.14 2.59 24.04
CA GLN A 190 32.39 2.05 22.89
C GLN A 190 30.90 1.90 23.22
N PHE A 191 30.58 1.35 24.40
CA PHE A 191 29.19 1.19 24.84
C PHE A 191 28.49 2.54 25.01
N LYS A 192 29.14 3.53 25.64
CA LYS A 192 28.62 4.90 25.76
C LYS A 192 28.35 5.52 24.38
N ARG A 193 29.26 5.34 23.42
CA ARG A 193 29.09 5.82 22.03
C ARG A 193 27.88 5.18 21.36
N LEU A 194 27.73 3.86 21.45
CA LEU A 194 26.56 3.15 20.91
C LEU A 194 25.26 3.64 21.55
N GLN A 195 25.25 3.85 22.86
CA GLN A 195 24.09 4.37 23.56
C GLN A 195 23.74 5.81 23.10
N HIS A 196 24.72 6.67 22.88
CA HIS A 196 24.51 8.00 22.32
C HIS A 196 23.89 7.91 20.92
N LEU A 197 24.46 7.09 20.03
CA LEU A 197 23.96 6.90 18.67
C LEU A 197 22.51 6.39 18.66
N LEU A 198 22.16 5.46 19.55
CA LEU A 198 20.78 4.98 19.68
C LEU A 198 19.83 6.10 20.13
N LYS A 199 20.21 6.90 21.13
CA LYS A 199 19.43 8.06 21.59
C LYS A 199 19.26 9.10 20.48
N GLU A 200 20.32 9.35 19.71
CA GLU A 200 20.31 10.31 18.62
C GLU A 200 19.48 9.83 17.42
N LYS A 201 19.60 8.56 17.02
CA LYS A 201 18.73 7.94 16.01
C LYS A 201 17.26 7.98 16.43
N LYS A 202 16.96 7.69 17.71
CA LYS A 202 15.59 7.82 18.26
C LYS A 202 15.08 9.26 18.20
N ARG A 203 15.90 10.24 18.61
CA ARG A 203 15.54 11.67 18.53
C ARG A 203 15.24 12.09 17.09
N ARG A 204 16.12 11.76 16.14
CA ARG A 204 15.92 12.02 14.70
C ARG A 204 14.67 11.37 14.16
N TYR A 205 14.42 10.10 14.48
CA TYR A 205 13.20 9.39 14.06
C TYR A 205 11.93 10.08 14.58
N LEU A 206 11.89 10.45 15.87
CA LEU A 206 10.73 11.14 16.44
C LEU A 206 10.52 12.52 15.82
N HIS A 207 11.60 13.24 15.54
CA HIS A 207 11.54 14.53 14.86
C HIS A 207 11.00 14.38 13.43
N ASN A 208 11.58 13.48 12.63
CA ASN A 208 11.11 13.20 11.27
C ASN A 208 9.65 12.73 11.27
N ARG A 209 9.25 11.86 12.20
CA ARG A 209 7.85 11.43 12.32
C ARG A 209 6.92 12.58 12.66
N LYS A 210 7.37 13.52 13.50
CA LYS A 210 6.60 14.74 13.82
C LYS A 210 6.47 15.62 12.58
N VAL A 211 7.56 15.86 11.84
CA VAL A 211 7.57 16.64 10.59
C VAL A 211 6.68 15.99 9.54
N GLU A 212 6.79 14.68 9.32
CA GLU A 212 5.91 13.92 8.43
C GLU A 212 4.45 14.03 8.87
N HIS A 213 4.16 13.95 10.18
CA HIS A 213 2.82 14.13 10.68
C HIS A 213 2.31 15.57 10.53
N GLU A 214 3.15 16.59 10.65
CA GLU A 214 2.76 17.98 10.41
C GLU A 214 2.52 18.23 8.91
N ALA A 215 3.41 17.75 8.04
CA ALA A 215 3.30 17.87 6.59
C ALA A 215 2.13 17.05 6.00
N LEU A 216 1.99 15.78 6.39
CA LEU A 216 0.95 14.87 5.89
C LEU A 216 -0.33 14.91 6.72
N GLY A 217 -0.26 15.22 8.01
CA GLY A 217 -1.44 15.41 8.86
C GLY A 217 -2.18 16.70 8.54
N SER A 218 -1.49 17.74 8.06
CA SER A 218 -2.15 18.90 7.45
C SER A 218 -2.96 18.47 6.21
N SER A 219 -2.41 17.58 5.38
CA SER A 219 -3.09 17.00 4.21
C SER A 219 -4.29 16.08 4.56
N LEU A 220 -4.24 15.38 5.68
CA LEU A 220 -5.39 14.60 6.19
C LEU A 220 -6.46 15.49 6.84
N LEU A 221 -6.08 16.65 7.41
CA LEU A 221 -7.02 17.65 7.96
C LEU A 221 -7.74 18.45 6.86
N THR A 222 -7.18 18.59 5.66
CA THR A 222 -7.84 19.29 4.54
C THR A 222 -8.91 18.45 3.83
N GLY A 223 -9.14 17.20 4.26
CA GLY A 223 -10.06 16.29 3.60
C GLY A 223 -9.62 15.92 2.18
N PRO A 224 -10.32 14.97 1.53
CA PRO A 224 -9.96 14.46 0.20
C PRO A 224 -9.99 15.53 -0.90
N GLU A 225 -10.52 16.73 -0.64
CA GLU A 225 -10.71 17.79 -1.64
C GLU A 225 -9.42 18.51 -2.06
N GLY A 226 -8.40 18.52 -1.20
CA GLY A 226 -7.10 19.17 -1.50
C GLY A 226 -6.06 18.30 -2.22
N LEU A 227 -6.32 16.99 -2.38
CA LEU A 227 -5.37 16.05 -2.96
C LEU A 227 -5.58 15.88 -4.48
N LEU A 228 -4.51 15.98 -5.26
CA LEU A 228 -4.51 15.61 -6.68
C LEU A 228 -4.93 14.15 -6.87
N ALA A 229 -5.57 13.83 -8.00
CA ALA A 229 -6.03 12.47 -8.30
C ALA A 229 -4.91 11.41 -8.15
N LYS A 230 -3.69 11.76 -8.56
CA LYS A 230 -2.48 10.94 -8.42
C LYS A 230 -2.11 10.67 -6.95
N GLU A 231 -2.24 11.66 -6.08
CA GLU A 231 -1.94 11.52 -4.65
C GLU A 231 -2.97 10.63 -3.95
N ARG A 232 -4.24 10.72 -4.34
CA ARG A 232 -5.29 9.81 -3.83
C ARG A 232 -5.03 8.36 -4.23
N GLU A 233 -4.56 8.12 -5.45
CA GLU A 233 -4.18 6.78 -5.92
C GLU A 233 -2.94 6.25 -5.19
N ASN A 234 -1.92 7.09 -5.01
CA ASN A 234 -0.72 6.75 -4.25
C ASN A 234 -1.05 6.41 -2.78
N LEU A 235 -1.94 7.18 -2.15
CA LEU A 235 -2.40 6.92 -0.79
C LEU A 235 -3.15 5.58 -0.69
N LYS A 236 -3.98 5.25 -1.69
CA LYS A 236 -4.65 3.94 -1.79
C LYS A 236 -3.62 2.81 -1.95
N ARG A 237 -2.64 2.94 -2.86
CA ARG A 237 -1.55 1.98 -3.03
C ARG A 237 -0.76 1.78 -1.73
N LEU A 238 -0.41 2.85 -1.04
CA LEU A 238 0.35 2.80 0.22
C LEU A 238 -0.46 2.19 1.38
N LYS A 239 -1.78 2.39 1.41
CA LYS A 239 -2.69 1.69 2.33
C LYS A 239 -2.75 0.19 2.05
N CYS A 240 -2.76 -0.23 0.78
CA CYS A 240 -2.68 -1.64 0.39
C CYS A 240 -1.33 -2.25 0.79
N LEU A 241 -0.21 -1.55 0.56
CA LEU A 241 1.13 -2.01 0.91
C LEU A 241 1.38 -2.13 2.42
N ARG A 242 0.73 -1.29 3.25
CA ARG A 242 0.77 -1.46 4.71
C ARG A 242 0.25 -2.82 5.18
N ARG A 243 -0.69 -3.40 4.44
CA ARG A 243 -1.26 -4.73 4.73
C ARG A 243 -0.43 -5.87 4.14
N TYR A 244 0.42 -5.61 3.13
CA TYR A 244 1.17 -6.63 2.40
C TYR A 244 2.11 -7.46 3.27
N ARG A 245 2.74 -6.84 4.28
CA ARG A 245 3.63 -7.54 5.22
C ARG A 245 2.97 -7.93 6.55
N GLN A 246 1.72 -7.53 6.77
CA GLN A 246 0.98 -7.92 7.97
C GLN A 246 0.12 -9.14 7.63
N ARG A 247 0.40 -10.25 8.33
CA ARG A 247 -0.45 -11.44 8.24
C ARG A 247 -1.71 -11.19 9.07
N TYR A 248 -2.88 -11.54 8.53
CA TYR A 248 -4.15 -11.40 9.23
C TYR A 248 -4.94 -12.72 9.21
N GLY A 249 -5.89 -12.84 10.12
CA GLY A 249 -6.76 -14.01 10.22
C GLY A 249 -5.96 -15.31 10.38
N VAL A 250 -6.32 -16.31 9.58
CA VAL A 250 -5.75 -17.66 9.68
C VAL A 250 -4.23 -17.68 9.47
N GLU A 251 -3.71 -16.87 8.53
CA GLU A 251 -2.26 -16.82 8.27
C GLU A 251 -1.47 -16.24 9.45
N ALA A 252 -2.05 -15.29 10.19
CA ALA A 252 -1.45 -14.73 11.39
C ALA A 252 -1.36 -15.78 12.51
N LEU A 253 -2.44 -16.56 12.66
CA LEU A 253 -2.52 -17.65 13.65
C LEU A 253 -1.50 -18.75 13.33
N LEU A 254 -1.43 -19.19 12.07
CA LEU A 254 -0.47 -20.21 11.63
C LEU A 254 0.98 -19.73 11.76
N HIS A 255 1.27 -18.46 11.44
CA HIS A 255 2.60 -17.90 11.64
C HIS A 255 2.99 -17.82 13.12
N ARG A 256 2.03 -17.46 13.98
CA ARG A 256 2.23 -17.47 15.44
C ARG A 256 2.50 -18.88 15.95
N GLN A 257 1.69 -19.86 15.55
CA GLN A 257 1.88 -21.27 15.92
C GLN A 257 3.24 -21.81 15.44
N LEU A 258 3.65 -21.47 14.21
CA LEU A 258 4.95 -21.84 13.68
C LEU A 258 6.09 -21.22 14.51
N LYS A 259 5.96 -19.95 14.89
CA LYS A 259 6.93 -19.25 15.73
C LYS A 259 7.01 -19.87 17.13
N GLU A 260 5.87 -20.16 17.75
CA GLU A 260 5.77 -20.86 19.03
C GLU A 260 6.43 -22.25 18.94
N ARG A 261 6.18 -23.01 17.87
CA ARG A 261 6.81 -24.33 17.65
C ARG A 261 8.33 -24.24 17.45
N ARG A 262 8.82 -23.19 16.79
CA ARG A 262 10.27 -22.94 16.64
C ARG A 262 10.90 -22.57 17.98
N MET A 263 10.28 -21.66 18.74
CA MET A 263 10.77 -21.28 20.07
C MET A 263 10.81 -22.48 21.01
N LEU A 264 9.78 -23.34 21.00
CA LEU A 264 9.75 -24.58 21.78
C LEU A 264 10.85 -25.59 21.39
N ALA A 265 11.34 -25.53 20.14
CA ALA A 265 12.42 -26.39 19.67
C ALA A 265 13.82 -25.80 19.92
N THR A 266 13.96 -24.47 19.98
CA THR A 266 15.25 -23.80 20.24
C THR A 266 15.51 -23.49 21.71
N ASP A 267 14.48 -23.23 22.51
CA ASP A 267 14.61 -23.01 23.95
C ASP A 267 14.19 -24.30 24.68
N GLY A 268 15.17 -25.08 25.14
CA GLY A 268 14.91 -26.22 26.01
C GLY A 268 14.13 -25.79 27.26
N ALA A 269 12.83 -26.05 27.26
CA ALA A 269 11.87 -26.34 28.35
C ALA A 269 11.98 -25.71 29.77
N ALA A 270 12.94 -24.85 30.11
CA ALA A 270 13.26 -24.59 31.51
C ALA A 270 12.86 -23.21 32.07
N GLN A 271 12.55 -22.19 31.25
CA GLN A 271 12.46 -20.81 31.77
C GLN A 271 11.08 -20.14 31.71
N GLN A 272 10.08 -20.67 31.01
CA GLN A 272 8.76 -20.01 30.90
C GLN A 272 7.70 -20.51 31.90
N ALA A 273 7.99 -21.53 32.71
CA ALA A 273 7.02 -22.10 33.65
C ALA A 273 6.67 -21.18 34.86
N HIS A 274 7.37 -20.05 35.05
CA HIS A 274 7.17 -19.17 36.21
C HIS A 274 6.37 -17.89 35.94
N THR A 275 6.13 -17.49 34.70
CA THR A 275 5.35 -16.28 34.40
C THR A 275 3.92 -16.53 33.93
N THR A 276 3.59 -17.74 33.44
CA THR A 276 2.25 -18.07 32.93
C THR A 276 1.35 -18.78 33.95
N ARG A 277 1.91 -19.22 35.08
CA ARG A 277 1.17 -19.98 36.11
C ARG A 277 0.24 -19.12 36.96
N SER A 278 0.41 -17.79 36.97
CA SER A 278 -0.44 -16.87 37.76
C SER A 278 -1.80 -16.55 37.13
N SER A 279 -2.01 -16.88 35.84
CA SER A 279 -3.24 -16.58 35.09
C SER A 279 -4.11 -17.81 34.81
N GLN A 280 -4.00 -18.87 35.61
CA GLN A 280 -4.83 -20.07 35.47
C GLN A 280 -5.98 -20.14 36.48
N ARG A 281 -6.14 -19.18 37.38
CA ARG A 281 -7.24 -19.16 38.36
C ARG A 281 -8.01 -17.86 38.25
N CYS A 282 -9.33 -17.97 38.37
CA CYS A 282 -10.26 -16.86 38.42
C CYS A 282 -9.85 -15.83 39.50
N LEU A 283 -10.06 -14.55 39.20
CA LEU A 283 -9.84 -13.43 40.13
C LEU A 283 -11.06 -13.08 40.98
N ALA A 284 -12.22 -13.69 40.75
CA ALA A 284 -13.43 -13.42 41.52
C ALA A 284 -13.29 -13.93 42.98
N PHE A 285 -13.87 -13.18 43.91
CA PHE A 285 -14.07 -13.58 45.31
C PHE A 285 -15.56 -13.82 45.52
N VAL A 286 -15.90 -14.94 46.15
CA VAL A 286 -17.26 -15.29 46.58
C VAL A 286 -17.18 -15.58 48.07
N ASP A 287 -17.97 -14.88 48.88
CA ASP A 287 -17.98 -15.01 50.34
C ASP A 287 -16.57 -14.91 50.97
N ASP A 288 -15.79 -13.91 50.54
CA ASP A 288 -14.38 -13.67 50.93
C ASP A 288 -13.39 -14.81 50.59
N VAL A 289 -13.82 -15.81 49.81
CA VAL A 289 -12.96 -16.89 49.31
C VAL A 289 -12.68 -16.71 47.83
N ARG A 290 -11.39 -16.83 47.45
CA ARG A 290 -10.98 -16.72 46.05
C ARG A 290 -11.48 -17.92 45.24
N CYS A 291 -12.12 -17.64 44.10
CA CYS A 291 -12.61 -18.65 43.19
C CYS A 291 -11.46 -19.55 42.70
N SER A 292 -11.63 -20.86 42.89
CA SER A 292 -10.66 -21.90 42.50
C SER A 292 -10.76 -22.31 41.03
N ASN A 293 -11.81 -21.86 40.33
CA ASN A 293 -12.06 -22.23 38.94
C ASN A 293 -11.00 -21.67 37.99
N GLN A 294 -10.78 -22.41 36.90
CA GLN A 294 -9.82 -22.00 35.88
C GLN A 294 -10.34 -20.81 35.09
N SER A 295 -9.51 -19.78 34.92
CA SER A 295 -9.84 -18.61 34.10
C SER A 295 -9.81 -18.98 32.62
N LEU A 296 -10.73 -18.42 31.85
CA LEU A 296 -10.77 -18.66 30.41
C LEU A 296 -9.61 -17.95 29.70
N PRO A 297 -9.18 -18.43 28.52
CA PRO A 297 -8.19 -17.73 27.71
C PRO A 297 -8.63 -16.30 27.43
N MET A 298 -7.72 -15.33 27.60
CA MET A 298 -7.95 -13.88 27.41
C MET A 298 -8.91 -13.22 28.41
N THR A 299 -9.46 -13.93 29.39
CA THR A 299 -10.20 -13.36 30.51
C THR A 299 -9.53 -13.71 31.83
N ARG A 300 -9.79 -12.93 32.89
CA ARG A 300 -9.30 -13.22 34.25
C ARG A 300 -10.37 -13.87 35.14
N HIS A 301 -11.48 -14.29 34.53
CA HIS A 301 -12.66 -14.83 35.21
C HIS A 301 -13.05 -16.18 34.61
N CYS A 302 -13.68 -17.04 35.41
CA CYS A 302 -14.29 -18.28 34.96
C CYS A 302 -15.67 -18.02 34.33
N LEU A 303 -16.25 -19.06 33.72
CA LEU A 303 -17.57 -19.01 33.07
C LEU A 303 -18.75 -19.24 34.05
N THR A 304 -18.44 -19.49 35.33
CA THR A 304 -19.42 -19.63 36.41
C THR A 304 -19.77 -18.29 37.02
#